data_AF-C0HM79-F1
#
_entry.id   AF-C0HM79-F1
#
_cell.length_a   1.000
_cell.length_b   1.000
_cell.length_c   1.000
_cell.angle_alpha   90.00
_cell.angle_beta   90.00
_cell.angle_gamma   90.00
#
_symmetry.space_group_name_H-M   'P 1'
#
loop_
_entity.id
_entity.type
_entity.pdbx_description
1 polymer ?
#
loop_
_entity_poly.entity_id
_entity_poly.type
_entity_poly.pdbx_seq_one_letter_code
_entity_poly.pdbx_strand_id
1 'polypeptide(L)'
;NLFQFEKLIKKSGMLWYSAYGCYCGWGGQGRPKDATDRCCFVHDCCYGKVTGCNPKCGGTNPCKKQICECDRAAAICFRDNLKTYDSKTYWKYPK
;
A
#
# COMPACT_ATOMS: atom_id res chain seq x y z
N ASN A 1 13.43 5.25 13.96
CA ASN A 1 12.26 4.96 14.83
C ASN A 1 11.02 4.75 13.95
N LEU A 2 9.92 4.22 14.49
CA LEU A 2 8.71 3.90 13.69
C LEU A 2 8.16 5.12 12.95
N PHE A 3 8.17 6.30 13.58
CA PHE A 3 7.76 7.56 12.94
C PHE A 3 8.61 7.93 11.72
N GLN A 4 9.93 7.73 11.77
CA GLN A 4 10.80 7.92 10.62
C GLN A 4 10.50 6.89 9.53
N PHE A 5 10.24 5.63 9.90
CA PHE A 5 9.86 4.59 8.95
C PHE A 5 8.52 4.90 8.26
N GLU A 6 7.49 5.29 9.02
CA GLU A 6 6.21 5.73 8.48
C GLU A 6 6.35 6.98 7.62
N LYS A 7 7.19 7.95 8.00
CA LYS A 7 7.43 9.16 7.20
C LYS A 7 8.19 8.84 5.91
N LEU A 8 9.14 7.94 5.96
CA LEU A 8 9.87 7.45 4.79
C LEU A 8 8.97 6.63 3.88
N ILE A 9 8.11 5.76 4.41
CA ILE A 9 7.10 5.05 3.62
C ILE A 9 6.06 6.01 3.08
N LYS A 10 5.60 7.01 3.83
CA LYS A 10 4.66 8.00 3.29
C LYS A 10 5.29 8.81 2.16
N LYS A 11 6.53 9.26 2.33
CA LYS A 11 7.24 10.08 1.33
C LYS A 11 7.67 9.25 0.13
N SER A 12 8.38 8.14 0.34
CA SER A 12 8.84 7.24 -0.72
C SER A 12 7.69 6.43 -1.32
N GLY A 13 6.73 6.00 -0.51
CA GLY A 13 5.48 5.34 -0.92
C GLY A 13 4.73 6.17 -1.93
N MET A 14 4.52 7.45 -1.62
CA MET A 14 3.86 8.39 -2.53
C MET A 14 4.65 8.60 -3.83
N LEU A 15 5.98 8.64 -3.79
CA LEU A 15 6.79 8.86 -4.99
C LEU A 15 6.94 7.62 -5.88
N TRP A 16 6.94 6.41 -5.33
CA TRP A 16 7.27 5.18 -6.06
C TRP A 16 6.07 4.27 -6.30
N TYR A 17 4.99 4.43 -5.54
CA TYR A 17 3.86 3.49 -5.60
C TYR A 17 2.52 4.18 -5.86
N SER A 18 2.41 5.51 -5.87
CA SER A 18 1.10 6.18 -6.02
C SER A 18 0.42 6.02 -7.38
N ALA A 19 1.16 5.60 -8.41
CA ALA A 19 0.65 5.40 -9.75
C ALA A 19 1.28 4.15 -10.39
N TYR A 20 1.44 3.07 -9.64
CA TYR A 20 2.12 1.87 -10.09
C TYR A 20 1.13 0.73 -10.37
N GLY A 21 1.22 0.11 -11.54
CA GLY A 21 0.36 -1.02 -11.91
C GLY A 21 -1.13 -0.67 -11.93
N CYS A 22 -1.97 -1.66 -11.67
CA CYS A 22 -3.42 -1.50 -11.68
C CYS A 22 -3.99 -1.01 -10.34
N TYR A 23 -3.36 -1.37 -9.22
CA TYR A 23 -3.87 -1.21 -7.85
C TYR A 23 -3.08 -0.21 -7.01
N CYS A 24 -1.79 0.03 -7.26
CA CYS A 24 -1.06 1.02 -6.47
C CYS A 24 -1.43 2.44 -6.89
N GLY A 25 -2.39 3.04 -6.17
CA GLY A 25 -2.93 4.37 -6.43
C GLY A 25 -4.41 4.43 -6.08
N TRP A 26 -5.14 5.38 -6.70
CA TRP A 26 -6.59 5.46 -6.50
C TRP A 26 -7.33 4.43 -7.36
N GLY A 27 -8.15 3.61 -6.70
CA GLY A 27 -8.93 2.53 -7.31
C GLY A 27 -8.07 1.40 -7.88
N GLY A 28 -8.69 0.40 -8.48
CA GLY A 28 -7.97 -0.68 -9.15
C GLY A 28 -8.91 -1.67 -9.81
N GLN A 29 -8.52 -2.14 -10.99
CA GLN A 29 -9.31 -3.08 -11.78
C GLN A 29 -8.41 -4.08 -12.50
N GLY A 30 -8.96 -5.25 -12.84
CA GLY A 30 -8.23 -6.29 -13.56
C GLY A 30 -7.37 -7.14 -12.64
N ARG A 31 -6.19 -7.56 -13.14
CA ARG A 31 -5.27 -8.43 -12.41
C ARG A 31 -4.01 -7.64 -12.00
N PRO A 32 -3.49 -7.84 -10.78
CA PRO A 32 -2.21 -7.28 -10.39
C PRO A 32 -1.11 -7.67 -11.37
N LYS A 33 -0.31 -6.69 -11.80
CA LYS A 33 0.68 -6.87 -12.87
C LYS A 33 1.96 -7.54 -12.43
N ASP A 34 2.37 -7.31 -11.19
CA ASP A 34 3.55 -7.92 -10.60
C ASP A 34 3.37 -8.09 -9.07
N ALA A 35 4.46 -8.42 -8.38
CA ALA A 35 4.43 -8.62 -6.95
C ALA A 35 4.19 -7.32 -6.17
N THR A 36 4.71 -6.18 -6.65
CA THR A 36 4.45 -4.86 -6.05
C THR A 36 2.98 -4.47 -6.16
N ASP A 37 2.38 -4.62 -7.34
CA ASP A 37 0.97 -4.32 -7.59
C ASP A 37 0.05 -5.24 -6.78
N ARG A 38 0.47 -6.50 -6.56
CA ARG A 38 -0.22 -7.43 -5.68
C ARG A 38 -0.20 -6.97 -4.21
N CYS A 39 0.86 -6.32 -3.74
CA CYS A 39 0.87 -5.73 -2.40
C CYS A 39 -0.24 -4.69 -2.24
N CYS A 40 -0.45 -3.85 -3.26
CA CYS A 40 -1.51 -2.83 -3.27
C CYS A 40 -2.91 -3.45 -3.35
N PHE A 41 -3.11 -4.46 -4.19
CA PHE A 41 -4.36 -5.21 -4.23
C PHE A 41 -4.74 -5.78 -2.85
N VAL A 42 -3.77 -6.38 -2.15
CA VAL A 42 -4.00 -6.92 -0.80
C VAL A 42 -4.24 -5.79 0.21
N HIS A 43 -3.55 -4.65 0.08
CA HIS A 43 -3.74 -3.47 0.93
C HIS A 43 -5.16 -2.89 0.78
N ASP A 44 -5.65 -2.73 -0.45
CA ASP A 44 -7.02 -2.31 -0.76
C ASP A 44 -8.04 -3.28 -0.17
N CYS A 45 -7.83 -4.59 -0.33
CA CYS A 45 -8.69 -5.61 0.29
C CYS A 45 -8.65 -5.53 1.83
N CYS A 46 -7.51 -5.17 2.42
CA CYS A 46 -7.38 -5.01 3.87
C CYS A 46 -8.17 -3.81 4.35
N TYR A 47 -8.03 -2.66 3.69
CA TYR A 47 -8.78 -1.44 3.98
C TYR A 47 -10.28 -1.64 3.78
N GLY A 48 -10.71 -2.38 2.76
CA GLY A 48 -12.13 -2.70 2.51
C GLY A 48 -12.80 -3.53 3.61
N LYS A 49 -12.03 -4.21 4.46
CA LYS A 49 -12.53 -4.95 5.63
C LYS A 49 -12.61 -4.12 6.90
N VAL A 50 -12.00 -2.94 6.92
CA VAL A 50 -12.03 -2.03 8.07
C VAL A 50 -13.41 -1.39 8.14
N THR A 51 -14.15 -1.63 9.21
CA THR A 51 -15.47 -1.03 9.45
C THR A 51 -15.45 -0.22 10.76
N GLY A 52 -16.17 0.90 10.78
CA GLY A 52 -16.40 1.65 12.03
C GLY A 52 -15.30 2.62 12.45
N CYS A 53 -14.34 2.97 11.58
CA CYS A 53 -13.42 4.08 11.86
C CYS A 53 -12.90 4.76 10.59
N ASN A 54 -12.52 6.02 10.75
CA ASN A 54 -11.81 6.77 9.71
C ASN A 54 -10.36 6.25 9.55
N PRO A 55 -9.82 6.24 8.32
CA PRO A 55 -8.49 5.73 8.00
C PRO A 55 -7.40 6.64 8.56
N LYS A 56 -7.12 6.49 9.87
CA LYS A 56 -5.96 7.07 10.54
C LYS A 56 -5.42 6.03 11.51
N CYS A 57 -4.23 5.50 11.19
CA CYS A 57 -3.47 4.68 12.12
C CYS A 57 -3.17 5.49 13.40
N GLY A 58 -3.39 4.87 14.57
CA GLY A 58 -3.03 5.43 15.88
C GLY A 58 -4.17 5.49 16.90
N GLY A 59 -3.84 5.35 18.19
CA GLY A 59 -4.79 5.33 19.29
C GLY A 59 -5.19 3.92 19.73
N THR A 60 -6.05 3.84 20.74
CA THR A 60 -6.46 2.57 21.40
C THR A 60 -7.65 1.87 20.73
N ASN A 61 -8.27 2.50 19.73
CA ASN A 61 -9.43 1.94 19.05
C ASN A 61 -9.02 0.69 18.22
N PRO A 62 -9.64 -0.49 18.44
CA PRO A 62 -9.36 -1.71 17.69
C PRO A 62 -9.42 -1.54 16.17
N CYS A 63 -10.35 -0.73 15.66
CA CYS A 63 -10.46 -0.46 14.22
C CYS A 63 -9.24 0.29 13.68
N LYS A 64 -8.70 1.26 14.43
CA LYS A 64 -7.47 1.97 14.04
C LYS A 64 -6.23 1.08 14.07
N LYS A 65 -6.21 0.10 14.98
CA LYS A 65 -5.17 -0.94 15.01
C LYS A 65 -5.19 -1.77 13.72
N GLN A 66 -6.37 -2.14 13.22
CA GLN A 66 -6.51 -2.89 11.96
C GLN A 66 -5.92 -2.12 10.77
N ILE A 67 -6.18 -0.80 10.68
CA ILE A 67 -5.59 0.07 9.66
C ILE A 67 -4.06 0.05 9.74
N CYS A 68 -3.49 0.17 10.95
CA CYS A 68 -2.05 0.11 11.15
C CYS A 68 -1.44 -1.22 10.69
N GLU A 69 -2.13 -2.34 10.93
CA GLU A 69 -1.66 -3.66 10.47
C GLU A 69 -1.73 -3.78 8.95
N CYS A 70 -2.76 -3.22 8.29
CA CYS A 70 -2.81 -3.15 6.83
C CYS A 70 -1.61 -2.38 6.25
N ASP A 71 -1.34 -1.18 6.77
CA ASP A 71 -0.22 -0.34 6.32
C ASP A 71 1.13 -1.01 6.57
N ARG A 72 1.30 -1.64 7.74
CA ARG A 72 2.50 -2.38 8.10
C ARG A 72 2.74 -3.56 7.16
N ALA A 73 1.69 -4.34 6.87
CA ALA A 73 1.78 -5.48 5.97
C ALA A 73 2.16 -5.05 4.54
N ALA A 74 1.54 -3.98 4.03
CA ALA A 74 1.88 -3.42 2.72
C ALA A 74 3.33 -2.94 2.67
N ALA A 75 3.81 -2.22 3.69
CA ALA A 75 5.19 -1.76 3.78
C ALA A 75 6.22 -2.90 3.75
N ILE A 76 5.95 -3.99 4.48
CA ILE A 76 6.78 -5.20 4.46
C ILE A 76 6.76 -5.84 3.07
N CYS A 77 5.57 -5.97 2.48
CA CYS A 77 5.40 -6.53 1.14
C CYS A 77 6.20 -5.74 0.08
N PHE A 78 6.14 -4.40 0.11
CA PHE A 78 6.93 -3.56 -0.80
C PHE A 78 8.43 -3.76 -0.62
N ARG A 79 8.91 -3.80 0.63
CA ARG A 79 10.33 -4.06 0.94
C ARG A 79 10.80 -5.38 0.35
N ASP A 80 9.99 -6.43 0.51
CA ASP A 80 10.36 -7.78 0.11
C ASP A 80 10.35 -7.95 -1.43
N ASN A 81 9.59 -7.10 -2.14
CA ASN A 81 9.47 -7.10 -3.60
C ASN A 81 10.30 -6.01 -4.31
N LEU A 82 11.20 -5.31 -3.61
CA LEU A 82 12.06 -4.28 -4.23
C LEU A 82 12.90 -4.83 -5.39
N LYS A 83 13.27 -6.12 -5.37
CA LYS A 83 14.08 -6.75 -6.42
C LYS A 83 13.35 -6.90 -7.75
N THR A 84 12.02 -6.93 -7.75
CA THR A 84 11.18 -7.11 -8.93
C THR A 84 10.41 -5.83 -9.29
N TYR A 85 10.66 -4.73 -8.56
CA TYR A 85 10.04 -3.45 -8.82
C TYR A 85 10.48 -2.89 -10.18
N ASP A 86 9.52 -2.73 -11.09
CA ASP A 86 9.74 -2.26 -12.46
C ASP A 86 8.91 -1.02 -12.75
N SER A 87 9.40 0.13 -12.28
CA SER A 87 8.80 1.43 -12.57
C SER A 87 8.82 1.78 -14.05
N LYS A 88 9.73 1.23 -14.86
CA LYS A 88 9.78 1.56 -16.28
C LYS A 88 8.56 1.01 -17.01
N THR A 89 8.10 -0.17 -16.62
CA THR A 89 6.94 -0.83 -17.23
C THR A 89 5.62 -0.44 -16.58
N TYR A 90 5.59 -0.31 -15.24
CA TYR A 90 4.32 -0.21 -14.50
C TYR A 90 4.02 1.17 -13.91
N TRP A 91 4.92 2.14 -14.00
CA TRP A 91 4.60 3.51 -13.59
C TRP A 91 3.63 4.17 -14.59
N LYS A 92 2.54 4.74 -14.07
CA LYS A 92 1.40 5.29 -14.83
C LYS A 92 0.82 4.27 -15.84
N TYR A 93 0.74 3.00 -15.43
CA TYR A 93 0.21 1.94 -16.28
C TYR A 93 -1.23 2.26 -16.74
N PRO A 94 -1.56 2.08 -18.03
CA PRO A 94 -2.92 2.30 -18.53
C PRO A 94 -3.89 1.26 -17.94
N LYS A 95 -4.86 1.74 -17.16
CA LYS A 95 -5.88 0.91 -16.52
C LYS A 95 -6.99 0.48 -17.46
#